data_AF-A0A6C0KX89-F1
#
_entry.id   AF-A0A6C0KX89-F1
#
_cell.length_a   1.000
_cell.length_b   1.000
_cell.length_c   1.000
_cell.angle_alpha   90.00
_cell.angle_beta   90.00
_cell.angle_gamma   90.00
#
_symmetry.space_group_name_H-M   'P 1'
#
loop_
_entity.id
_entity.type
_entity.pdbx_description
1 polymer ?
#
loop_
_entity_poly.entity_id
_entity_poly.type
_entity_poly.pdbx_seq_one_letter_code
_entity_poly.pdbx_strand_id
1 'polypeptide(L)'
;MVASADEMLQLIKNDNTNKIKYVLLFFIFMIALSQNLFKNIFGCSLQNIIKNTYSKHVISLLFLFLLIDVNSDNIESNSNPLISLLYSSIIYTLVFLLLHSNKIYITFISIIILVLIVLDKFKSYYQNTINDQEELQGKLDLIYKTTNVFVIIVVLTIIIGTLTSLNMKSLKRTLNGKIKTCL
;
A
#
# COMPACT_ATOMS: atom_id res chain seq x y z
N MET A 1 10.38 -1.25 40.30
CA MET A 1 10.89 -0.64 39.05
C MET A 1 11.05 -1.70 37.94
N VAL A 2 10.00 -2.48 37.66
CA VAL A 2 10.01 -3.52 36.60
C VAL A 2 8.91 -3.27 35.56
N ALA A 3 7.91 -2.42 35.86
CA ALA A 3 6.79 -2.10 34.99
C ALA A 3 7.19 -1.38 33.68
N SER A 4 8.25 -0.54 33.68
CA SER A 4 8.61 0.27 32.51
C SER A 4 9.19 -0.53 31.34
N ALA A 5 9.78 -1.70 31.60
CA ALA A 5 10.37 -2.54 30.55
C ALA A 5 9.31 -3.38 29.83
N ASP A 6 8.34 -3.92 30.58
CA ASP A 6 7.21 -4.67 30.02
C ASP A 6 6.25 -3.77 29.24
N GLU A 7 6.02 -2.53 29.70
CA GLU A 7 5.23 -1.52 28.98
C GLU A 7 5.88 -1.07 27.67
N MET A 8 7.21 -0.86 27.66
CA MET A 8 7.97 -0.64 26.42
C MET A 8 7.86 -1.84 25.46
N LEU A 9 7.93 -3.07 25.99
CA LEU A 9 7.76 -4.29 25.20
C LEU A 9 6.37 -4.41 24.57
N GLN A 10 5.32 -3.95 25.25
CA GLN A 10 3.97 -3.89 24.68
C GLN A 10 3.84 -2.82 23.58
N LEU A 11 4.49 -1.66 23.74
CA LEU A 11 4.56 -0.63 22.70
C LEU A 11 5.29 -1.12 21.44
N ILE A 12 6.37 -1.91 21.61
CA ILE A 12 7.11 -2.52 20.49
C ILE A 12 6.26 -3.63 19.82
N LYS A 13 5.55 -4.45 20.58
CA LYS A 13 4.73 -5.55 20.04
C LYS A 13 3.52 -5.08 19.23
N ASN A 14 2.92 -3.94 19.57
CA ASN A 14 1.74 -3.40 18.89
C ASN A 14 2.06 -2.32 17.85
N ASP A 15 3.34 -2.06 17.57
CA ASP A 15 3.69 -1.01 16.63
C ASP A 15 3.25 -1.36 15.19
N ASN A 16 2.25 -0.62 14.71
CA ASN A 16 1.73 -0.75 13.35
C ASN A 16 2.51 0.09 12.31
N THR A 17 3.65 0.68 12.65
CA THR A 17 4.48 1.50 11.73
C THR A 17 4.68 0.80 10.39
N ASN A 18 5.01 -0.49 10.38
CA ASN A 18 5.25 -1.24 9.15
C ASN A 18 3.98 -1.35 8.29
N LYS A 19 2.80 -1.52 8.90
CA LYS A 19 1.53 -1.58 8.17
C LYS A 19 1.22 -0.25 7.49
N ILE A 20 1.41 0.87 8.20
CA ILE A 20 1.18 2.20 7.65
C ILE A 20 2.15 2.49 6.51
N LYS A 21 3.43 2.11 6.64
CA LYS A 21 4.39 2.18 5.54
C LYS A 21 3.89 1.45 4.30
N TYR A 22 3.41 0.21 4.43
CA TYR A 22 2.84 -0.51 3.27
C TYR A 22 1.61 0.17 2.67
N VAL A 23 0.76 0.80 3.48
CA VAL A 23 -0.40 1.59 2.99
C VAL A 23 0.07 2.83 2.21
N LEU A 24 1.11 3.52 2.69
CA LEU A 24 1.72 4.64 1.97
C LEU A 24 2.33 4.20 0.63
N LEU A 25 3.08 3.08 0.63
CA LEU A 25 3.67 2.52 -0.58
C LEU A 25 2.59 2.08 -1.59
N PHE A 26 1.49 1.49 -1.11
CA PHE A 26 0.31 1.18 -1.91
C PHE A 26 -0.26 2.43 -2.61
N PHE A 27 -0.37 3.54 -1.87
CA PHE A 27 -0.90 4.80 -2.40
C PHE A 27 0.03 5.44 -3.43
N ILE A 28 1.34 5.49 -3.15
CA ILE A 28 2.36 5.99 -4.10
C ILE A 28 2.30 5.18 -5.40
N PHE A 29 2.19 3.86 -5.29
CA PHE A 29 2.09 2.98 -6.44
C PHE A 29 0.80 3.21 -7.25
N MET A 30 -0.34 3.42 -6.58
CA MET A 30 -1.60 3.81 -7.24
C MET A 30 -1.47 5.10 -8.05
N ILE A 31 -0.82 6.12 -7.49
CA ILE A 31 -0.55 7.39 -8.18
C ILE A 31 0.37 7.15 -9.38
N ALA A 32 1.44 6.38 -9.19
CA ALA A 32 2.39 6.06 -10.25
C ALA A 32 1.71 5.40 -11.46
N LEU A 33 0.75 4.50 -11.22
CA LEU A 33 -0.01 3.83 -12.28
C LEU A 33 -1.07 4.71 -12.97
N SER A 34 -1.30 5.94 -12.49
CA SER A 34 -2.22 6.87 -13.16
C SER A 34 -1.71 7.21 -14.56
N GLN A 35 -2.61 7.16 -15.55
CA GLN A 35 -2.30 6.96 -16.99
C GLN A 35 -1.40 8.01 -17.67
N ASN A 36 -0.97 9.08 -16.99
CA ASN A 36 -0.25 10.19 -17.61
C ASN A 36 1.18 10.43 -17.10
N LEU A 37 1.60 9.85 -15.98
CA LEU A 37 2.95 10.13 -15.44
C LEU A 37 4.04 9.57 -16.35
N PHE A 38 3.90 8.32 -16.79
CA PHE A 38 4.98 7.63 -17.51
C PHE A 38 4.93 7.76 -19.03
N LYS A 39 3.75 8.07 -19.60
CA LYS A 39 3.56 8.09 -21.05
C LYS A 39 4.40 9.17 -21.75
N ASN A 40 4.57 10.31 -21.09
CA ASN A 40 5.26 11.47 -21.68
C ASN A 40 6.76 11.54 -21.31
N ILE A 41 7.22 10.72 -20.36
CA ILE A 41 8.62 10.71 -19.90
C ILE A 41 9.46 9.70 -20.70
N PHE A 42 8.83 8.61 -21.16
CA PHE A 42 9.53 7.53 -21.84
C PHE A 42 9.68 7.77 -23.35
N GLY A 43 10.90 7.57 -23.87
CA GLY A 43 11.17 7.61 -25.31
C GLY A 43 10.50 6.47 -26.09
N CYS A 44 10.42 6.61 -27.42
CA CYS A 44 9.67 5.70 -28.30
C CYS A 44 10.06 4.22 -28.15
N SER A 45 11.35 3.92 -27.95
CA SER A 45 11.82 2.53 -27.77
C SER A 45 11.24 1.88 -26.51
N LEU A 46 11.23 2.61 -25.39
CA LEU A 46 10.69 2.10 -24.13
C LEU A 46 9.16 2.02 -24.19
N GLN A 47 8.50 2.98 -24.85
CA GLN A 47 7.06 2.88 -25.14
C GLN A 47 6.73 1.64 -25.97
N ASN A 48 7.59 1.24 -26.91
CA ASN A 48 7.38 0.04 -27.72
C ASN A 48 7.51 -1.26 -26.91
N ILE A 49 8.41 -1.31 -25.91
CA ILE A 49 8.52 -2.44 -24.97
C ILE A 49 7.28 -2.47 -24.05
N ILE A 50 6.89 -1.30 -23.53
CA ILE A 50 5.73 -1.13 -22.65
C ILE A 50 4.42 -1.39 -23.41
N LYS A 51 4.38 -1.45 -24.75
CA LYS A 51 3.17 -1.90 -25.48
C LYS A 51 2.75 -3.32 -25.12
N ASN A 52 3.69 -4.20 -24.78
CA ASN A 52 3.36 -5.55 -24.38
C ASN A 52 2.71 -5.54 -22.97
N THR A 53 1.49 -6.04 -22.88
CA THR A 53 0.73 -6.17 -21.63
C THR A 53 1.53 -6.89 -20.55
N TYR A 54 2.23 -7.98 -20.91
CA TYR A 54 3.09 -8.71 -19.97
C TYR A 54 4.24 -7.85 -19.44
N SER A 55 4.90 -7.11 -20.33
CA SER A 55 5.99 -6.20 -19.94
C SER A 55 5.50 -5.09 -19.01
N LYS A 56 4.26 -4.60 -19.17
CA LYS A 56 3.66 -3.66 -18.20
C LYS A 56 3.55 -4.27 -16.81
N HIS A 57 2.97 -5.47 -16.71
CA HIS A 57 2.82 -6.15 -15.42
C HIS A 57 4.18 -6.41 -14.76
N VAL A 58 5.17 -6.88 -15.52
CA VAL A 58 6.54 -7.13 -15.01
C VAL A 58 7.20 -5.83 -14.54
N ILE A 59 7.15 -4.76 -15.33
CA ILE A 59 7.75 -3.46 -14.96
C ILE A 59 7.05 -2.88 -13.74
N SER A 60 5.72 -2.96 -13.65
CA SER A 60 4.97 -2.49 -12.48
C SER A 60 5.30 -3.30 -11.23
N LEU A 61 5.41 -4.62 -11.33
CA LEU A 61 5.81 -5.47 -10.20
C LEU A 61 7.24 -5.16 -9.75
N LEU A 62 8.17 -4.97 -10.70
CA LEU A 62 9.56 -4.63 -10.41
C LEU A 62 9.67 -3.24 -9.77
N PHE A 63 8.91 -2.25 -10.25
CA PHE A 63 8.84 -0.94 -9.63
C PHE A 63 8.35 -1.02 -8.18
N LEU A 64 7.29 -1.80 -7.92
CA LEU A 64 6.77 -1.98 -6.56
C LEU A 64 7.77 -2.72 -5.65
N PHE A 65 8.44 -3.75 -6.17
CA PHE A 65 9.48 -4.47 -5.43
C PHE A 65 10.61 -3.54 -5.00
N LEU A 66 11.17 -2.75 -5.93
CA LEU A 66 12.21 -1.77 -5.62
C LEU A 66 11.72 -0.70 -4.63
N LEU A 67 10.46 -0.27 -4.77
CA LEU A 67 9.86 0.73 -3.89
C LEU A 67 9.70 0.20 -2.45
N ILE A 68 9.41 -1.10 -2.27
CA ILE A 68 9.43 -1.75 -0.96
C ILE A 68 10.86 -1.87 -0.43
N ASP A 69 11.78 -2.34 -1.27
CA ASP A 69 13.18 -2.58 -0.89
C ASP A 69 13.87 -1.31 -0.37
N VAL A 70 13.77 -0.20 -1.12
CA VAL A 70 14.35 1.11 -0.75
C VAL A 70 13.71 1.72 0.51
N ASN A 71 12.47 1.34 0.84
CA ASN A 71 11.77 1.87 2.03
C ASN A 71 11.82 0.87 3.21
N SER A 72 12.54 -0.24 3.07
CA SER A 72 12.59 -1.32 4.05
C SER A 72 13.68 -1.17 5.12
N ASP A 73 14.47 -0.09 5.13
CA ASP A 73 15.62 0.11 6.03
C ASP A 73 15.34 -0.07 7.54
N ASN A 74 14.07 -0.08 7.98
CA ASN A 74 13.68 -0.35 9.38
C ASN A 74 12.87 -1.65 9.58
N ILE A 75 12.66 -2.44 8.53
CA ILE A 75 11.97 -3.74 8.57
C ILE A 75 13.05 -4.78 8.79
N GLU A 76 13.40 -5.03 10.06
CA GLU A 76 14.29 -6.10 10.54
C GLU A 76 15.40 -6.49 9.56
N SER A 77 16.63 -6.09 9.85
CA SER A 77 17.86 -6.18 9.03
C SER A 77 18.28 -7.57 8.51
N ASN A 78 17.37 -8.56 8.46
CA ASN A 78 17.46 -9.88 7.87
C ASN A 78 16.17 -10.29 7.12
N SER A 79 15.42 -9.34 6.53
CA SER A 79 14.26 -9.71 5.72
C SER A 79 14.71 -10.46 4.46
N ASN A 80 14.30 -11.72 4.36
CA ASN A 80 14.61 -12.56 3.19
C ASN A 80 14.02 -11.90 1.93
N PRO A 81 14.80 -11.70 0.85
CA PRO A 81 14.33 -11.03 -0.37
C PRO A 81 13.10 -11.70 -0.99
N LEU A 82 12.90 -13.01 -0.75
CA LEU A 82 11.70 -13.72 -1.16
C LEU A 82 10.44 -13.26 -0.41
N ILE A 83 10.58 -12.83 0.84
CA ILE A 83 9.47 -12.28 1.65
C ILE A 83 9.08 -10.90 1.10
N SER A 84 10.05 -10.04 0.80
CA SER A 84 9.79 -8.75 0.17
C SER A 84 9.11 -8.91 -1.18
N LEU A 85 9.58 -9.88 -1.99
CA LEU A 85 8.96 -10.22 -3.27
C LEU A 85 7.50 -10.69 -3.10
N LEU A 86 7.23 -11.53 -2.10
CA LEU A 86 5.87 -11.99 -1.77
C LEU A 86 4.97 -10.81 -1.37
N TYR A 87 5.43 -9.89 -0.53
CA TYR A 87 4.67 -8.70 -0.16
C TYR A 87 4.38 -7.81 -1.35
N SER A 88 5.37 -7.54 -2.22
CA SER A 88 5.12 -6.81 -3.48
C SER A 88 4.09 -7.52 -4.35
N SER A 89 4.13 -8.84 -4.47
CA SER A 89 3.14 -9.59 -5.27
C SER A 89 1.72 -9.48 -4.69
N ILE A 90 1.58 -9.51 -3.37
CA ILE A 90 0.28 -9.34 -2.70
C ILE A 90 -0.25 -7.92 -2.91
N ILE A 91 0.56 -6.89 -2.63
CA ILE A 91 0.19 -5.49 -2.81
C ILE A 91 -0.17 -5.21 -4.27
N TYR A 92 0.63 -5.73 -5.20
CA TYR A 92 0.38 -5.63 -6.63
C TYR A 92 -0.99 -6.19 -7.01
N THR A 93 -1.32 -7.39 -6.50
CA THR A 93 -2.60 -8.05 -6.75
C THR A 93 -3.76 -7.20 -6.20
N LEU A 94 -3.65 -6.70 -4.97
CA LEU A 94 -4.68 -5.84 -4.37
C LEU A 94 -4.91 -4.56 -5.18
N VAL A 95 -3.84 -3.91 -5.63
CA VAL A 95 -3.90 -2.72 -6.49
C VAL A 95 -4.57 -3.06 -7.82
N PHE A 96 -4.16 -4.16 -8.44
CA PHE A 96 -4.72 -4.61 -9.71
C PHE A 96 -6.23 -4.87 -9.61
N LEU A 97 -6.69 -5.50 -8.53
CA LEU A 97 -8.10 -5.74 -8.26
C LEU A 97 -8.86 -4.43 -8.00
N LEU A 98 -8.28 -3.53 -7.21
CA LEU A 98 -8.88 -2.23 -6.92
C LEU A 98 -9.06 -1.39 -8.19
N LEU A 99 -8.08 -1.38 -9.09
CA LEU A 99 -8.16 -0.62 -10.36
C LEU A 99 -9.26 -1.12 -11.30
N HIS A 100 -9.69 -2.37 -11.15
CA HIS A 100 -10.83 -2.93 -11.88
C HIS A 100 -12.16 -2.79 -11.14
N SER A 101 -12.14 -2.23 -9.93
CA SER A 101 -13.34 -2.01 -9.13
C SER A 101 -14.08 -0.72 -9.54
N ASN A 102 -15.33 -0.57 -9.11
CA ASN A 102 -16.09 0.65 -9.34
C ASN A 102 -15.41 1.89 -8.73
N LYS A 103 -15.58 3.04 -9.40
CA LYS A 103 -15.02 4.34 -8.99
C LYS A 103 -15.34 4.70 -7.54
N ILE A 104 -16.53 4.36 -7.05
CA ILE A 104 -16.97 4.61 -5.68
C ILE A 104 -16.04 3.94 -4.66
N TYR A 105 -15.67 2.67 -4.89
CA TYR A 105 -14.78 1.93 -3.98
C TYR A 105 -13.36 2.51 -3.99
N ILE A 106 -12.87 2.91 -5.16
CA ILE A 106 -11.55 3.56 -5.30
C ILE A 106 -11.52 4.89 -4.51
N THR A 107 -12.55 5.72 -4.65
CA THR A 107 -12.66 6.98 -3.90
C THR A 107 -12.76 6.73 -2.39
N PHE A 108 -13.58 5.76 -1.97
CA PHE A 108 -13.74 5.42 -0.55
C PHE A 108 -12.42 4.94 0.08
N ILE A 109 -11.68 4.06 -0.60
CA ILE A 109 -10.36 3.62 -0.13
C ILE A 109 -9.37 4.77 -0.08
N SER A 110 -9.41 5.70 -1.04
CA SER A 110 -8.55 6.89 -1.04
C SER A 110 -8.80 7.78 0.19
N ILE A 111 -10.06 7.92 0.62
CA ILE A 111 -10.42 8.65 1.86
C ILE A 111 -9.87 7.93 3.09
N ILE A 112 -10.00 6.60 3.19
CA ILE A 112 -9.47 5.85 4.33
C ILE A 112 -7.94 5.97 4.40
N ILE A 113 -7.25 5.89 3.26
CA ILE A 113 -5.81 6.08 3.19
C ILE A 113 -5.43 7.47 3.72
N LEU A 114 -6.15 8.52 3.34
CA LEU A 114 -5.92 9.87 3.87
C LEU A 114 -6.04 9.90 5.40
N VAL A 115 -7.07 9.27 5.97
CA VAL A 115 -7.25 9.17 7.42
C VAL A 115 -6.07 8.43 8.08
N LEU A 116 -5.62 7.32 7.48
CA LEU A 116 -4.45 6.56 7.99
C LEU A 116 -3.17 7.40 8.00
N ILE A 117 -2.94 8.21 6.96
CA ILE A 117 -1.79 9.13 6.90
C ILE A 117 -1.87 10.18 8.01
N VAL A 118 -3.06 10.75 8.24
CA VAL A 118 -3.28 11.73 9.31
C VAL A 118 -3.05 11.09 10.69
N LEU A 119 -3.53 9.87 10.91
CA LEU A 119 -3.30 9.13 12.16
C LEU A 119 -1.81 8.86 12.42
N ASP A 120 -1.03 8.55 11.38
CA ASP A 120 0.43 8.39 11.49
C ASP A 120 1.12 9.70 11.92
N LYS A 121 0.68 10.84 11.37
CA LYS A 121 1.18 12.15 11.81
C LYS A 121 0.79 12.47 13.24
N PHE A 122 -0.42 12.12 13.68
CA PHE A 122 -0.81 12.25 15.08
C PHE A 122 0.01 11.35 16.01
N LYS A 123 0.32 10.12 15.59
CA LYS A 123 1.22 9.22 16.34
C LYS A 123 2.56 9.92 16.59
N SER A 124 3.20 10.41 15.53
CA SER A 124 4.49 11.11 15.63
C SER A 124 4.39 12.38 16.47
N TYR A 125 3.30 13.13 16.36
CA TYR A 125 3.05 14.32 17.17
C TYR A 125 2.97 14.00 18.67
N TYR A 126 2.17 12.99 19.06
CA TYR A 126 2.04 12.62 20.47
C TYR A 126 3.35 12.10 21.07
N GLN A 127 4.10 11.29 20.31
CA GLN A 127 5.42 10.80 20.73
C GLN A 127 6.42 11.91 21.03
N ASN A 128 6.29 13.07 20.37
CA ASN A 128 7.19 14.21 20.54
C ASN A 128 6.70 15.26 21.54
N THR A 129 5.42 15.21 21.95
CA THR A 129 4.77 16.29 22.71
C THR A 129 4.37 15.87 24.13
N ILE A 130 4.02 14.61 24.34
CA ILE A 130 3.56 14.11 25.64
C ILE A 130 4.74 13.50 26.40
N ASN A 131 5.09 14.10 27.54
CA ASN A 131 6.13 13.58 28.43
C ASN A 131 5.61 12.55 29.44
N ASP A 132 4.32 12.58 29.75
CA ASP A 132 3.67 11.60 30.63
C ASP A 132 3.46 10.27 29.89
N GLN A 133 4.08 9.21 30.39
CA GLN A 133 4.08 7.90 29.75
C GLN A 133 2.69 7.24 29.77
N GLU A 134 1.90 7.45 30.82
CA GLU A 134 0.59 6.82 30.95
C GLU A 134 -0.42 7.44 29.97
N GLU A 135 -0.43 8.78 29.88
CA GLU A 135 -1.25 9.50 28.91
C GLU A 135 -0.85 9.18 27.47
N LEU A 136 0.46 9.14 27.19
CA LEU A 136 1.00 8.77 25.88
C LEU A 136 0.54 7.37 25.46
N GLN A 137 0.62 6.39 26.36
CA GLN A 137 0.24 5.01 26.08
C GLN A 137 -1.26 4.89 25.74
N GLY A 138 -2.13 5.58 26.48
CA GLY A 138 -3.57 5.60 26.21
C GLY A 138 -3.91 6.16 24.82
N LYS A 139 -3.24 7.25 24.40
CA LYS A 139 -3.44 7.84 23.07
C LYS A 139 -2.89 6.95 21.96
N LEU A 140 -1.71 6.36 22.15
CA LEU A 140 -1.09 5.49 21.16
C LEU A 140 -1.88 4.18 20.96
N ASP A 141 -2.37 3.56 22.03
CA ASP A 141 -3.19 2.34 21.93
C ASP A 141 -4.47 2.58 21.12
N LEU A 142 -5.13 3.73 21.34
CA LEU A 142 -6.30 4.13 20.54
C LEU A 142 -5.93 4.27 19.06
N ILE A 143 -4.82 4.92 18.74
CA ILE A 143 -4.33 5.07 17.37
C ILE A 143 -4.02 3.69 16.75
N TYR A 144 -3.35 2.80 17.47
CA TYR A 144 -3.01 1.47 16.96
C TYR A 144 -4.25 0.61 16.70
N LYS A 145 -5.22 0.58 17.63
CA LYS A 145 -6.50 -0.12 17.43
C LYS A 145 -7.25 0.44 16.23
N THR A 146 -7.35 1.76 16.14
CA THR A 146 -8.04 2.45 15.04
C THR A 146 -7.38 2.17 13.68
N THR A 147 -6.04 2.21 13.64
CA THR A 147 -5.25 1.89 12.44
C THR A 147 -5.51 0.46 11.97
N ASN A 148 -5.49 -0.51 12.88
CA ASN A 148 -5.76 -1.92 12.54
C ASN A 148 -7.17 -2.10 11.96
N VAL A 149 -8.19 -1.47 12.56
CA VAL A 149 -9.56 -1.50 12.06
C VAL A 149 -9.64 -0.94 10.64
N PHE A 150 -9.04 0.22 10.39
CA PHE A 150 -9.04 0.83 9.06
C PHE A 150 -8.31 -0.01 8.01
N VAL A 151 -7.18 -0.62 8.35
CA VAL A 151 -6.45 -1.53 7.42
C VAL A 151 -7.33 -2.72 7.05
N ILE A 152 -8.03 -3.33 8.02
CA ILE A 152 -8.98 -4.43 7.75
C ILE A 152 -10.11 -3.96 6.83
N ILE A 153 -10.68 -2.77 7.10
CA ILE A 153 -11.74 -2.20 6.25
C ILE A 153 -11.24 -1.96 4.81
N VAL A 154 -10.00 -1.51 4.62
CA VAL A 154 -9.41 -1.36 3.27
C VAL A 154 -9.38 -2.69 2.54
N VAL A 155 -8.83 -3.74 3.17
CA VAL A 155 -8.72 -5.07 2.55
C VAL A 155 -10.11 -5.63 2.24
N LEU A 156 -11.06 -5.54 3.17
CA LEU A 156 -12.44 -5.99 2.95
C LEU A 156 -13.14 -5.21 1.84
N THR A 157 -12.93 -3.89 1.77
CA THR A 157 -13.54 -3.07 0.71
C THR A 157 -12.98 -3.42 -0.66
N ILE A 158 -11.67 -3.70 -0.75
CA ILE A 158 -11.07 -4.18 -2.01
C ILE A 158 -11.73 -5.51 -2.40
N ILE A 159 -11.84 -6.48 -1.49
CA ILE A 159 -12.45 -7.79 -1.77
C ILE A 159 -13.92 -7.64 -2.18
N ILE A 160 -14.72 -6.89 -1.42
CA ILE A 160 -16.14 -6.68 -1.71
C ILE A 160 -16.32 -5.94 -3.04
N GLY A 161 -15.59 -4.84 -3.24
CA GLY A 161 -15.65 -4.05 -4.48
C GLY A 161 -15.23 -4.86 -5.69
N THR A 162 -14.23 -5.73 -5.52
CA THR A 162 -13.82 -6.72 -6.52
C THR A 162 -14.98 -7.67 -6.81
N LEU A 163 -15.52 -8.36 -5.81
CA LEU A 163 -16.61 -9.35 -6.00
C LEU A 163 -17.88 -8.74 -6.63
N THR A 164 -18.26 -7.53 -6.25
CA THR A 164 -19.51 -6.91 -6.72
C THR A 164 -19.39 -6.27 -8.09
N SER A 165 -18.21 -5.77 -8.46
CA SER A 165 -18.03 -4.99 -9.69
C SER A 165 -17.19 -5.66 -10.77
N LEU A 166 -16.55 -6.81 -10.49
CA LEU A 166 -15.72 -7.45 -11.50
C LEU A 166 -16.54 -7.95 -12.67
N ASN A 167 -16.31 -7.34 -13.83
CA ASN A 167 -16.68 -7.93 -15.08
C ASN A 167 -15.54 -8.87 -15.53
N MET A 168 -15.73 -10.18 -15.43
CA MET A 168 -14.74 -11.19 -15.81
C MET A 168 -14.21 -10.99 -17.25
N LYS A 169 -15.03 -10.40 -18.14
CA LYS A 169 -14.62 -10.05 -19.52
C LYS A 169 -13.62 -8.88 -19.55
N SER A 170 -13.74 -7.88 -18.67
CA SER A 170 -12.77 -6.78 -18.62
C SER A 170 -11.45 -7.25 -18.03
N LEU A 171 -11.48 -8.08 -16.98
CA LEU A 171 -10.29 -8.66 -16.37
C LEU A 171 -9.48 -9.51 -17.37
N LYS A 172 -10.16 -10.41 -18.09
CA LYS A 172 -9.53 -11.25 -19.13
C LYS A 172 -8.95 -10.40 -20.26
N ARG A 173 -9.58 -9.27 -20.57
CA ARG A 173 -9.08 -8.31 -21.56
C ARG A 173 -7.87 -7.55 -21.04
N THR A 174 -7.75 -7.24 -19.76
CA THR A 174 -6.55 -6.60 -19.23
C THR A 174 -5.39 -7.58 -19.10
N LEU A 175 -5.65 -8.86 -18.77
CA LEU A 175 -4.62 -9.90 -18.68
C LEU A 175 -4.11 -10.36 -20.06
N ASN A 176 -5.01 -10.58 -21.02
CA ASN A 176 -4.67 -11.16 -22.33
C ASN A 176 -4.81 -10.18 -23.50
N GLY A 177 -5.16 -8.92 -23.24
CA GLY A 177 -5.52 -7.98 -24.28
C GLY A 177 -4.34 -7.57 -25.15
N LYS A 178 -4.48 -7.81 -26.45
CA LYS A 178 -3.74 -7.08 -27.48
C LYS A 178 -4.28 -5.64 -27.53
N ILE A 179 -3.44 -4.68 -27.22
CA ILE A 179 -3.77 -3.25 -27.34
C ILE A 179 -3.68 -2.88 -28.83
N LYS A 180 -4.74 -2.24 -29.35
CA LYS A 180 -4.73 -1.65 -30.70
C LYS A 180 -3.73 -0.48 -30.73
N THR A 181 -2.74 -0.64 -31.60
CA THR A 181 -1.89 0.35 -32.29
C THR A 181 -1.87 1.78 -31.73
N CYS A 182 -0.68 2.23 -31.32
CA CYS A 182 -0.30 3.63 -31.51
C CYS A 182 -0.15 3.88 -33.02
N LEU A 183 -0.82 4.91 -33.52
CA LEU A 183 -0.37 5.69 -34.68
C LEU A 183 0.93 6.40 -34.32
#